data_AF-A0A957IS60-F1
#
_entry.id   AF-A0A957IS60-F1
#
_cell.length_a   1.000
_cell.length_b   1.000
_cell.length_c   1.000
_cell.angle_alpha   90.00
_cell.angle_beta   90.00
_cell.angle_gamma   90.00
#
_symmetry.space_group_name_H-M   'P 1'
#
loop_
_entity.id
_entity.type
_entity.pdbx_description
1 polymer ?
#
loop_
_entity_poly.entity_id
_entity_poly.type
_entity_poly.pdbx_seq_one_letter_code
_entity_poly.pdbx_strand_id
1 'polypeptide(L)'
;MKKLTIFVTFFLLLAAVGCGGGGGAEPAAQSQPGAASADAASANRLSADFASDALSVQAQLALGTVQLEGTDLAVDEAQAKELLPLWRALQSLGNSSSTAEAELTAVVNQLQDSMTAEQIQAIAAMELTDSSLSTMRENGELSFGRGGQGANGNNGNGGGFDGPPPGGFGGPPPGGFDGGGPRGGFGGGFGGGNLSEDDIATRRAEFAANGGAANGGGNFADRAMLGLVIRLLEDKTGEVSANNPRALFDLVAKTVTEETGLTLEEIQAQTADGATLAEVIEANGGDVTAVRDKLVQAFSDLPDAANMDAEAMADRWLGLADNLPQP
;
A
#
# COMPACT_ATOMS: atom_id res chain seq x y z
N MET A 1 -19.01 -7.57 -38.05
CA MET A 1 -19.26 -8.90 -37.47
C MET A 1 -20.00 -8.71 -36.16
N LYS A 2 -21.02 -9.54 -35.92
CA LYS A 2 -22.16 -9.26 -35.03
C LYS A 2 -21.80 -9.38 -33.55
N LYS A 3 -22.39 -8.47 -32.76
CA LYS A 3 -22.43 -8.46 -31.30
C LYS A 3 -23.35 -9.58 -30.77
N LEU A 4 -23.20 -9.83 -29.46
CA LEU A 4 -24.24 -10.12 -28.47
C LEU A 4 -24.45 -11.60 -28.06
N THR A 5 -24.47 -11.81 -26.72
CA THR A 5 -25.22 -12.83 -25.95
C THR A 5 -24.83 -14.30 -26.18
N ILE A 6 -24.41 -15.05 -25.16
CA ILE A 6 -25.29 -15.73 -24.19
C ILE A 6 -24.45 -16.12 -22.96
N PHE A 7 -24.73 -15.50 -21.81
CA PHE A 7 -24.28 -15.93 -20.49
C PHE A 7 -25.54 -16.07 -19.63
N VAL A 8 -26.34 -17.10 -19.91
CA VAL A 8 -27.50 -17.47 -19.10
C VAL A 8 -27.67 -18.99 -19.21
N THR A 9 -27.90 -19.62 -18.07
CA THR A 9 -28.50 -20.95 -17.90
C THR A 9 -27.64 -22.17 -18.21
N PHE A 10 -26.97 -22.70 -17.19
CA PHE A 10 -27.11 -24.13 -16.87
C PHE A 10 -26.76 -24.44 -15.41
N PHE A 11 -27.61 -23.97 -14.49
CA PHE A 11 -27.72 -24.55 -13.16
C PHE A 11 -29.19 -24.92 -12.96
N LEU A 12 -29.56 -26.15 -13.34
CA LEU A 12 -30.77 -26.78 -12.86
C LEU A 12 -30.45 -28.22 -12.49
N LEU A 13 -30.23 -28.37 -11.18
CA LEU A 13 -30.27 -29.61 -10.44
C LEU A 13 -31.67 -30.25 -10.62
N LEU A 14 -31.74 -31.50 -11.07
CA LEU A 14 -32.89 -32.35 -10.76
C LEU A 14 -32.43 -33.77 -10.45
N ALA A 15 -32.57 -34.12 -9.18
CA ALA A 15 -32.44 -35.46 -8.67
C ALA A 15 -33.55 -36.36 -9.21
N ALA A 16 -33.18 -37.56 -9.67
CA ALA A 16 -34.09 -38.69 -9.79
C ALA A 16 -33.43 -39.90 -9.13
N VAL A 17 -33.88 -40.18 -7.90
CA VAL A 17 -33.70 -41.46 -7.21
C VAL A 17 -34.46 -42.52 -8.00
N GLY A 18 -33.72 -43.48 -8.55
CA GLY A 18 -34.27 -44.69 -9.15
C GLY A 18 -33.75 -45.92 -8.41
N CYS A 19 -34.58 -46.49 -7.55
CA CYS A 19 -34.36 -47.80 -6.94
C CYS A 19 -34.95 -48.87 -7.89
N GLY A 20 -34.13 -49.82 -8.34
CA GLY A 20 -34.57 -50.95 -9.15
C GLY A 20 -33.50 -52.04 -9.16
N GLY A 21 -33.71 -53.08 -8.35
CA GLY A 21 -32.79 -54.21 -8.23
C GLY A 21 -32.91 -55.22 -9.38
N GLY A 22 -31.83 -55.96 -9.63
CA GLY A 22 -31.86 -57.15 -10.48
C GLY A 22 -30.49 -57.58 -11.01
N GLY A 23 -29.82 -58.46 -10.28
CA GLY A 23 -29.08 -59.62 -10.84
C GLY A 23 -27.80 -59.38 -11.65
N GLY A 24 -26.66 -59.62 -11.00
CA GLY A 24 -25.57 -60.45 -11.53
C GLY A 24 -24.80 -59.97 -12.76
N ALA A 25 -23.69 -59.28 -12.54
CA ALA A 25 -22.42 -59.50 -13.23
C ALA A 25 -21.34 -58.69 -12.50
N GLU A 26 -20.32 -59.38 -12.03
CA GLU A 26 -19.10 -58.86 -11.43
C GLU A 26 -18.31 -58.06 -12.49
N PRO A 27 -17.93 -56.79 -12.23
CA PRO A 27 -16.84 -56.15 -12.94
C PRO A 27 -15.66 -55.93 -11.99
N ALA A 28 -14.47 -56.18 -12.53
CA ALA A 28 -13.19 -56.04 -11.87
C ALA A 28 -13.04 -54.72 -11.10
N ALA A 29 -12.38 -54.81 -9.94
CA ALA A 29 -11.98 -53.69 -9.11
C ALA A 29 -11.24 -52.62 -9.94
N GLN A 30 -11.95 -51.54 -10.25
CA GLN A 30 -11.34 -50.29 -10.65
C GLN A 30 -11.00 -49.53 -9.39
N SER A 31 -9.70 -49.40 -9.13
CA SER A 31 -9.14 -48.54 -8.10
C SER A 31 -9.63 -47.11 -8.34
N GLN A 32 -10.56 -46.67 -7.51
CA GLN A 32 -10.95 -45.28 -7.37
C GLN A 32 -9.72 -44.49 -6.87
N PRO A 33 -9.24 -43.44 -7.57
CA PRO A 33 -8.36 -42.47 -6.94
C PRO A 33 -9.23 -41.67 -5.96
N GLY A 34 -9.33 -42.16 -4.73
CA GLY A 34 -9.94 -41.45 -3.62
C GLY A 34 -8.99 -40.38 -3.11
N ALA A 35 -9.48 -39.16 -2.99
CA ALA A 35 -9.20 -38.21 -1.90
C ALA A 35 -7.75 -37.87 -1.51
N ALA A 36 -6.72 -38.21 -2.31
CA ALA A 36 -5.34 -37.78 -2.06
C ALA A 36 -5.02 -36.40 -2.68
N SER A 37 -5.95 -35.79 -3.41
CA SER A 37 -5.70 -34.59 -4.23
C SER A 37 -6.02 -33.26 -3.53
N ALA A 38 -6.70 -33.28 -2.37
CA ALA A 38 -6.95 -32.06 -1.58
C ALA A 38 -5.86 -31.82 -0.53
N ASP A 39 -5.24 -32.89 -0.02
CA ASP A 39 -4.21 -32.83 1.03
C ASP A 39 -2.86 -32.32 0.47
N ALA A 40 -2.50 -32.76 -0.75
CA ALA A 40 -1.29 -32.30 -1.44
C ALA A 40 -1.38 -30.84 -1.94
N ALA A 41 -2.58 -30.36 -2.29
CA ALA A 41 -2.80 -28.96 -2.65
C ALA A 41 -2.76 -28.02 -1.43
N SER A 42 -3.12 -28.55 -0.26
CA SER A 42 -3.05 -27.82 1.03
C SER A 42 -1.62 -27.78 1.59
N ALA A 43 -0.78 -28.78 1.28
CA ALA A 43 0.61 -28.85 1.73
C ALA A 43 1.52 -27.75 1.13
N ASN A 44 1.08 -27.10 0.04
CA ASN A 44 1.85 -26.06 -0.64
C ASN A 44 1.25 -24.66 -0.45
N ARG A 45 0.52 -24.47 0.66
CA ARG A 45 -0.11 -23.22 1.07
C ARG A 45 0.41 -22.81 2.43
N LEU A 46 0.45 -21.51 2.66
CA LEU A 46 0.73 -20.98 3.98
C LEU A 46 -0.48 -21.21 4.90
N SER A 47 -0.18 -21.44 6.16
CA SER A 47 -1.18 -21.58 7.22
C SER A 47 -0.73 -20.78 8.43
N ALA A 48 -1.68 -20.40 9.30
CA ALA A 48 -1.38 -19.75 10.57
C ALA A 48 -1.52 -20.74 11.75
N ASP A 49 -1.67 -22.03 11.50
CA ASP A 49 -2.00 -23.04 12.52
C ASP A 49 -0.77 -23.55 13.29
N PHE A 50 0.44 -23.14 12.89
CA PHE A 50 1.70 -23.60 13.47
C PHE A 50 2.02 -22.96 14.84
N ALA A 51 1.46 -21.79 15.15
CA ALA A 51 1.66 -21.10 16.42
C ALA A 51 0.45 -20.23 16.79
N SER A 52 0.22 -20.00 18.09
CA SER A 52 -0.89 -19.17 18.57
C SER A 52 -0.73 -17.67 18.26
N ASP A 53 0.49 -17.24 17.99
CA ASP A 53 0.91 -15.88 17.61
C ASP A 53 1.46 -15.83 16.17
N ALA A 54 1.11 -16.83 15.35
CA ALA A 54 1.41 -16.83 13.92
C ALA A 54 0.76 -15.61 13.23
N LEU A 55 1.50 -14.98 12.33
CA LEU A 55 0.94 -13.91 11.50
C LEU A 55 -0.16 -14.46 10.60
N SER A 56 -1.09 -13.58 10.18
CA SER A 56 -2.09 -13.94 9.16
C SER A 56 -1.40 -14.41 7.88
N VAL A 57 -2.05 -15.27 7.09
CA VAL A 57 -1.47 -15.76 5.81
C VAL A 57 -1.08 -14.59 4.88
N GLN A 58 -1.89 -13.53 4.85
CA GLN A 58 -1.58 -12.30 4.11
C GLN A 58 -0.30 -11.63 4.62
N ALA A 59 -0.15 -11.48 5.94
CA ALA A 59 1.04 -10.88 6.54
C ALA A 59 2.29 -11.74 6.31
N GLN A 60 2.16 -13.07 6.42
CA GLN A 60 3.23 -14.01 6.09
C GLN A 60 3.68 -13.86 4.64
N LEU A 61 2.73 -13.78 3.69
CA LEU A 61 3.05 -13.55 2.28
C LEU A 61 3.78 -12.22 2.06
N ALA A 62 3.26 -11.13 2.63
CA ALA A 62 3.83 -9.80 2.40
C ALA A 62 5.26 -9.72 2.96
N LEU A 63 5.44 -10.14 4.21
CA LEU A 63 6.74 -10.10 4.87
C LEU A 63 7.72 -11.13 4.29
N GLY A 64 7.25 -12.35 4.03
CA GLY A 64 8.04 -13.40 3.41
C GLY A 64 8.53 -13.02 2.02
N THR A 65 7.68 -12.42 1.18
CA THR A 65 8.07 -11.93 -0.15
C THR A 65 9.22 -10.92 -0.06
N VAL A 66 9.18 -10.02 0.92
CA VAL A 66 10.28 -9.06 1.16
C VAL A 66 11.54 -9.77 1.66
N GLN A 67 11.40 -10.77 2.54
CA GLN A 67 12.55 -11.53 3.07
C GLN A 67 13.21 -12.47 2.06
N LEU A 68 12.52 -12.85 0.98
CA LEU A 68 13.14 -13.59 -0.12
C LEU A 68 14.13 -12.72 -0.92
N GLU A 69 14.09 -11.40 -0.79
CA GLU A 69 15.04 -10.51 -1.45
C GLU A 69 16.48 -10.77 -0.99
N GLY A 70 17.41 -10.80 -1.94
CA GLY A 70 18.80 -11.18 -1.68
C GLY A 70 19.06 -12.69 -1.61
N THR A 71 18.03 -13.52 -1.82
CA THR A 71 18.15 -14.98 -2.00
C THR A 71 17.96 -15.38 -3.47
N ASP A 72 18.24 -16.64 -3.80
CA ASP A 72 17.96 -17.22 -5.12
C ASP A 72 16.45 -17.38 -5.40
N LEU A 73 15.60 -17.17 -4.39
CA LEU A 73 14.15 -17.27 -4.48
C LEU A 73 13.45 -15.90 -4.56
N ALA A 74 14.22 -14.81 -4.67
CA ALA A 74 13.69 -13.46 -4.84
C ALA A 74 12.70 -13.41 -6.03
N VAL A 75 11.64 -12.61 -5.88
CA VAL A 75 10.68 -12.39 -6.98
C VAL A 75 11.41 -11.67 -8.11
N ASP A 76 11.37 -12.20 -9.33
CA ASP A 76 11.97 -11.54 -10.48
C ASP A 76 11.00 -10.54 -11.14
N GLU A 77 11.47 -9.82 -12.16
CA GLU A 77 10.64 -8.84 -12.89
C GLU A 77 9.41 -9.49 -13.55
N ALA A 78 9.54 -10.70 -14.10
CA ALA A 78 8.44 -11.36 -14.80
C ALA A 78 7.34 -11.75 -13.81
N GLN A 79 7.73 -12.36 -12.69
CA GLN A 79 6.81 -12.71 -11.62
C GLN A 79 6.23 -11.46 -10.94
N ALA A 80 6.99 -10.37 -10.81
CA ALA A 80 6.49 -9.12 -10.25
C ALA A 80 5.33 -8.53 -11.09
N LYS A 81 5.40 -8.63 -12.42
CA LYS A 81 4.31 -8.21 -13.32
C LYS A 81 3.02 -9.03 -13.11
N GLU A 82 3.13 -10.27 -12.65
CA GLU A 82 1.98 -11.12 -12.34
C GLU A 82 1.42 -10.82 -10.93
N LEU A 83 2.30 -10.62 -9.95
CA LEU A 83 1.91 -10.43 -8.54
C LEU A 83 1.41 -9.03 -8.22
N LEU A 84 2.00 -7.98 -8.81
CA LEU A 84 1.66 -6.58 -8.53
C LEU A 84 0.16 -6.28 -8.67
N PRO A 85 -0.54 -6.66 -9.75
CA PRO A 85 -1.99 -6.39 -9.86
C PRO A 85 -2.81 -7.12 -8.79
N LEU A 86 -2.37 -8.29 -8.32
CA LEU A 86 -3.07 -9.04 -7.26
C LEU A 86 -2.91 -8.37 -5.89
N TRP A 87 -1.71 -7.87 -5.58
CA TRP A 87 -1.46 -7.10 -4.35
C TRP A 87 -2.23 -5.77 -4.34
N ARG A 88 -2.33 -5.07 -5.49
CA ARG A 88 -3.17 -3.88 -5.63
C ARG A 88 -4.66 -4.19 -5.47
N ALA A 89 -5.13 -5.31 -6.02
CA ALA A 89 -6.51 -5.77 -5.81
C ALA A 89 -6.77 -6.03 -4.32
N LEU A 90 -5.84 -6.68 -3.62
CA LEU A 90 -5.93 -6.90 -2.18
C LEU A 90 -5.96 -5.59 -1.38
N GLN A 91 -5.18 -4.59 -1.79
CA GLN A 91 -5.20 -3.25 -1.19
C GLN A 91 -6.57 -2.57 -1.35
N SER A 92 -7.08 -2.57 -2.57
CA SER A 92 -8.36 -1.93 -2.91
C SER A 92 -9.51 -2.56 -2.14
N LEU A 93 -9.55 -3.89 -2.09
CA LEU A 93 -10.52 -4.67 -1.32
C LEU A 93 -10.38 -4.42 0.19
N GLY A 94 -9.16 -4.36 0.73
CA GLY A 94 -8.92 -4.08 2.15
C GLY A 94 -9.27 -2.64 2.58
N ASN A 95 -9.38 -1.71 1.64
CA ASN A 95 -9.82 -0.33 1.88
C ASN A 95 -11.35 -0.16 1.78
N SER A 96 -12.06 -1.18 1.28
CA SER A 96 -13.51 -1.16 1.14
C SER A 96 -14.20 -1.69 2.40
N SER A 97 -15.18 -0.95 2.92
CA SER A 97 -15.98 -1.35 4.08
C SER A 97 -17.04 -2.41 3.76
N SER A 98 -17.23 -2.76 2.49
CA SER A 98 -18.27 -3.70 2.03
C SER A 98 -17.71 -4.96 1.34
N THR A 99 -16.39 -5.12 1.33
CA THR A 99 -15.74 -6.31 0.76
C THR A 99 -16.06 -7.55 1.58
N ALA A 100 -16.37 -8.66 0.91
CA ALA A 100 -16.60 -9.93 1.58
C ALA A 100 -15.27 -10.62 1.92
N GLU A 101 -15.20 -11.27 3.08
CA GLU A 101 -14.02 -12.04 3.52
C GLU A 101 -13.62 -13.14 2.50
N ALA A 102 -14.61 -13.71 1.82
CA ALA A 102 -14.38 -14.69 0.76
C ALA A 102 -13.62 -14.09 -0.45
N GLU A 103 -13.81 -12.79 -0.75
CA GLU A 103 -13.10 -12.11 -1.83
C GLU A 103 -11.63 -11.87 -1.46
N LEU A 104 -11.37 -11.43 -0.22
CA LEU A 104 -10.00 -11.28 0.29
C LEU A 104 -9.26 -12.64 0.28
N THR A 105 -9.92 -13.69 0.78
CA THR A 105 -9.36 -15.04 0.82
C THR A 105 -9.08 -15.57 -0.59
N ALA A 106 -9.97 -15.30 -1.55
CA ALA A 106 -9.76 -15.70 -2.94
C ALA A 106 -8.53 -15.02 -3.55
N VAL A 107 -8.34 -13.72 -3.33
CA VAL A 107 -7.16 -12.99 -3.82
C VAL A 107 -5.88 -13.48 -3.15
N VAL A 108 -5.90 -13.75 -1.84
CA VAL A 108 -4.75 -14.33 -1.12
C VAL A 108 -4.40 -15.73 -1.64
N ASN A 109 -5.39 -16.55 -1.97
CA ASN A 109 -5.14 -17.86 -2.60
C ASN A 109 -4.54 -17.71 -4.00
N GLN A 110 -5.03 -16.75 -4.79
CA GLN A 110 -4.49 -16.47 -6.10
C GLN A 110 -3.05 -15.97 -6.03
N LEU A 111 -2.71 -15.13 -5.04
CA LEU A 111 -1.33 -14.71 -4.77
C LEU A 111 -0.41 -15.92 -4.53
N GLN A 112 -0.86 -16.88 -3.72
CA GLN A 112 -0.09 -18.11 -3.47
C GLN A 112 0.05 -18.98 -4.72
N ASP A 113 -0.96 -19.01 -5.60
CA ASP A 113 -0.90 -19.73 -6.88
C ASP A 113 0.06 -19.11 -7.90
N SER A 114 0.26 -17.80 -7.81
CA SER A 114 1.19 -17.05 -8.67
C SER A 114 2.64 -17.05 -8.15
N MET A 115 2.92 -17.72 -7.04
CA MET A 115 4.27 -17.95 -6.53
C MET A 115 4.73 -19.38 -6.78
N THR A 116 6.05 -19.60 -6.84
CA THR A 116 6.58 -20.96 -6.97
C THR A 116 6.39 -21.76 -5.69
N ALA A 117 6.35 -23.08 -5.80
CA ALA A 117 6.25 -23.97 -4.65
C ALA A 117 7.42 -23.75 -3.67
N GLU A 118 8.62 -23.55 -4.20
CA GLU A 118 9.83 -23.31 -3.44
C GLU A 118 9.76 -21.99 -2.67
N GLN A 119 9.22 -20.93 -3.26
CA GLN A 119 9.01 -19.66 -2.57
C GLN A 119 8.00 -19.79 -1.42
N ILE A 120 6.86 -20.46 -1.66
CA ILE A 120 5.86 -20.68 -0.61
C ILE A 120 6.42 -21.52 0.54
N GLN A 121 7.18 -22.58 0.23
CA GLN A 121 7.82 -23.41 1.25
C GLN A 121 8.90 -22.64 2.02
N ALA A 122 9.70 -21.81 1.35
CA ALA A 122 10.68 -20.96 2.01
C ALA A 122 10.01 -19.97 2.97
N ILE A 123 8.92 -19.33 2.55
CA ILE A 123 8.13 -18.43 3.42
C ILE A 123 7.52 -19.21 4.60
N ALA A 124 6.98 -20.40 4.36
CA ALA A 124 6.42 -21.24 5.43
C ALA A 124 7.49 -21.59 6.48
N ALA A 125 8.70 -21.92 6.04
CA ALA A 125 9.83 -22.26 6.90
C ALA A 125 10.35 -21.08 7.73
N MET A 126 9.96 -19.83 7.40
CA MET A 126 10.28 -18.67 8.23
C MET A 126 9.45 -18.61 9.51
N GLU A 127 8.36 -19.38 9.62
CA GLU A 127 7.46 -19.46 10.79
C GLU A 127 7.17 -18.07 11.40
N LEU A 128 6.71 -17.14 10.55
CA LEU A 128 6.59 -15.72 10.91
C LEU A 128 5.49 -15.50 11.97
N THR A 129 5.89 -14.94 13.11
CA THR A 129 5.02 -14.62 14.25
C THR A 129 5.02 -13.12 14.56
N ASP A 130 4.12 -12.70 15.45
CA ASP A 130 4.17 -11.37 16.06
C ASP A 130 5.53 -11.09 16.73
N SER A 131 6.16 -12.12 17.32
CA SER A 131 7.50 -12.02 17.90
C SER A 131 8.57 -11.74 16.83
N SER A 132 8.50 -12.43 15.68
CA SER A 132 9.40 -12.17 14.55
C SER A 132 9.30 -10.71 14.09
N LEU A 133 8.08 -10.19 13.96
CA LEU A 133 7.83 -8.81 13.56
C LEU A 133 8.33 -7.79 14.61
N SER A 134 8.21 -8.10 15.90
CA SER A 134 8.79 -7.27 16.96
C SER A 134 10.32 -7.23 16.90
N THR A 135 10.96 -8.38 16.70
CA THR A 135 12.41 -8.53 16.59
C THR A 135 12.97 -7.77 15.40
N MET A 136 12.36 -7.91 14.22
CA MET A 136 12.77 -7.17 13.02
C MET A 136 12.62 -5.66 13.18
N ARG A 137 11.62 -5.19 13.94
CA ARG A 137 11.47 -3.76 14.23
C ARG A 137 12.58 -3.26 15.16
N GLU A 138 12.95 -4.06 16.17
CA GLU A 138 14.03 -3.74 17.10
C GLU A 138 15.39 -3.72 16.41
N ASN A 139 15.62 -4.66 15.48
CA ASN A 139 16.84 -4.74 14.68
C ASN A 139 16.90 -3.70 13.56
N GLY A 140 15.80 -2.98 13.29
CA GLY A 140 15.71 -2.00 12.22
C GLY A 140 15.54 -2.58 10.81
N GLU A 141 15.25 -3.88 10.70
CA GLU A 141 15.00 -4.59 9.43
C GLU A 141 13.67 -4.17 8.81
N LEU A 142 12.67 -3.83 9.65
CA LEU A 142 11.37 -3.32 9.22
C LEU A 142 11.25 -1.82 9.50
N SER A 143 11.52 -1.00 8.49
CA SER A 143 11.26 0.45 8.55
C SER A 143 9.88 0.78 7.99
N PHE A 144 8.86 0.71 8.86
CA PHE A 144 7.52 1.20 8.54
C PHE A 144 7.45 2.71 8.79
N GLY A 145 7.85 3.52 7.81
CA GLY A 145 7.46 4.93 7.76
C GLY A 145 7.89 5.80 8.95
N ARG A 146 9.19 5.83 9.25
CA ARG A 146 9.86 7.04 9.76
C ARG A 146 11.11 7.20 8.90
N GLY A 147 11.12 8.24 8.06
CA GLY A 147 12.18 8.65 7.14
C GLY A 147 13.34 7.67 6.96
N GLY A 148 13.42 7.03 5.79
CA GLY A 148 14.57 6.23 5.40
C GLY A 148 15.87 7.02 5.59
N GLN A 149 16.56 6.74 6.70
CA GLN A 149 17.87 7.24 7.02
C GLN A 149 18.77 6.02 7.28
N GLY A 150 19.45 5.62 6.21
CA GLY A 150 20.82 5.10 6.25
C GLY A 150 21.09 3.85 7.09
N ALA A 151 20.95 2.68 6.46
CA ALA A 151 21.88 1.58 6.72
C ALA A 151 23.22 1.89 6.03
N ASN A 152 24.01 2.82 6.59
CA ASN A 152 25.47 2.75 6.52
C ASN A 152 26.07 3.63 7.62
N GLY A 153 26.54 2.99 8.69
CA GLY A 153 27.27 3.66 9.76
C GLY A 153 28.62 4.16 9.27
N ASN A 154 28.78 5.47 9.14
CA ASN A 154 30.08 6.10 9.32
C ASN A 154 29.95 7.28 10.28
N ASN A 155 30.54 7.11 11.46
CA ASN A 155 30.60 8.06 12.53
C ASN A 155 31.43 9.28 12.09
N GLY A 156 30.78 10.42 11.87
CA GLY A 156 31.42 11.65 11.41
C GLY A 156 30.61 12.87 11.83
N ASN A 157 30.90 13.36 13.03
CA ASN A 157 30.50 14.66 13.57
C ASN A 157 30.46 15.78 12.51
N GLY A 158 29.26 16.32 12.24
CA GLY A 158 29.04 17.51 11.42
C GLY A 158 27.58 17.93 11.47
N GLY A 159 27.29 19.03 12.17
CA GLY A 159 25.94 19.54 12.40
C GLY A 159 25.28 20.15 11.16
N GLY A 160 23.96 20.34 11.27
CA GLY A 160 23.17 21.17 10.37
C GLY A 160 21.88 20.51 9.90
N PHE A 161 20.79 20.67 10.66
CA PHE A 161 19.62 21.35 10.12
C PHE A 161 18.71 21.79 11.28
N ASP A 162 18.81 23.08 11.53
CA ASP A 162 18.00 23.87 12.42
C ASP A 162 16.52 23.80 12.06
N GLY A 163 15.68 23.79 13.10
CA GLY A 163 14.24 24.00 12.96
C GLY A 163 13.92 25.39 12.38
N PRO A 164 12.65 25.63 12.03
CA PRO A 164 12.23 26.89 11.44
C PRO A 164 12.58 28.10 12.34
N PRO A 165 13.01 29.22 11.76
CA PRO A 165 13.63 30.34 12.49
C PRO A 165 12.64 31.06 13.43
N PRO A 166 13.12 31.58 14.59
CA PRO A 166 12.29 32.32 15.52
C PRO A 166 12.22 33.79 15.10
N GLY A 167 11.05 34.26 14.68
CA GLY A 167 10.76 35.69 14.59
C GLY A 167 9.90 36.08 13.39
N GLY A 168 8.61 36.27 13.62
CA GLY A 168 7.73 36.81 12.58
C GLY A 168 6.23 36.68 12.82
N PHE A 169 5.75 36.81 14.07
CA PHE A 169 4.31 36.99 14.29
C PHE A 169 4.08 38.19 15.22
N GLY A 170 3.66 39.29 14.59
CA GLY A 170 3.11 40.45 15.27
C GLY A 170 1.90 40.03 16.10
N GLY A 171 1.91 40.41 17.38
CA GLY A 171 0.81 40.14 18.28
C GLY A 171 -0.50 40.76 17.80
N PRO A 172 -1.65 40.11 18.06
CA PRO A 172 -2.95 40.75 17.86
C PRO A 172 -3.15 41.89 18.88
N PRO A 173 -3.89 42.95 18.53
CA PRO A 173 -4.11 44.11 19.40
C PRO A 173 -4.95 43.73 20.63
N PRO A 174 -4.81 44.45 21.76
CA PRO A 174 -5.57 44.18 22.97
C PRO A 174 -6.97 44.80 22.84
N GLY A 175 -8.02 43.98 22.81
CA GLY A 175 -9.39 44.50 22.76
C GLY A 175 -10.49 43.45 22.64
N GLY A 176 -10.89 42.90 23.80
CA GLY A 176 -12.26 42.51 24.16
C GLY A 176 -13.07 41.59 23.25
N PHE A 177 -13.25 40.34 23.66
CA PHE A 177 -14.51 39.60 23.49
C PHE A 177 -14.73 38.66 24.68
N ASP A 178 -15.49 39.15 25.66
CA ASP A 178 -16.33 38.33 26.54
C ASP A 178 -17.45 37.71 25.71
N GLY A 179 -17.72 36.42 25.87
CA GLY A 179 -18.89 35.78 25.23
C GLY A 179 -18.83 34.27 25.20
N GLY A 180 -19.38 33.64 26.23
CA GLY A 180 -19.46 32.19 26.38
C GLY A 180 -20.25 31.46 25.28
N GLY A 181 -19.82 30.22 25.04
CA GLY A 181 -20.51 29.23 24.22
C GLY A 181 -19.56 28.06 23.92
N PRO A 182 -19.91 26.80 24.23
CA PRO A 182 -19.07 25.66 23.89
C PRO A 182 -19.16 25.42 22.38
N ARG A 183 -18.16 25.88 21.62
CA ARG A 183 -17.92 25.44 20.25
C ARG A 183 -17.11 24.16 20.31
N GLY A 184 -17.79 23.05 19.99
CA GLY A 184 -17.12 21.82 19.57
C GLY A 184 -16.26 22.10 18.35
N GLY A 185 -14.99 21.74 18.44
CA GLY A 185 -14.01 21.96 17.39
C GLY A 185 -12.92 20.91 17.48
N PHE A 186 -12.97 19.97 16.53
CA PHE A 186 -11.82 19.19 16.09
C PHE A 186 -10.62 20.12 15.89
N GLY A 187 -9.51 19.82 16.55
CA GLY A 187 -8.25 20.55 16.42
C GLY A 187 -7.12 19.69 16.97
N GLY A 188 -6.57 18.83 16.11
CA GLY A 188 -5.38 18.05 16.42
C GLY A 188 -4.19 18.98 16.64
N GLY A 189 -3.73 19.06 17.89
CA GLY A 189 -2.49 19.72 18.28
C GLY A 189 -1.48 18.69 18.77
N PHE A 190 -0.44 18.43 17.96
CA PHE A 190 0.80 17.80 18.41
C PHE A 190 1.56 18.81 19.28
N GLY A 191 1.25 18.84 20.57
CA GLY A 191 2.02 19.54 21.59
C GLY A 191 2.35 18.57 22.70
N GLY A 192 3.63 18.44 23.06
CA GLY A 192 4.14 17.61 24.15
C GLY A 192 3.67 18.06 25.53
N GLY A 193 2.37 17.97 25.78
CA GLY A 193 1.73 18.14 27.08
C GLY A 193 1.23 16.80 27.59
N ASN A 194 1.43 16.56 28.88
CA ASN A 194 0.90 15.43 29.62
C ASN A 194 -0.61 15.29 29.34
N LEU A 195 -1.00 14.29 28.54
CA LEU A 195 -2.39 14.00 28.22
C LEU A 195 -3.16 13.85 29.53
N SER A 196 -4.31 14.54 29.67
CA SER A 196 -5.14 14.35 30.86
C SER A 196 -5.65 12.92 30.89
N GLU A 197 -5.87 12.38 32.09
CA GLU A 197 -6.30 10.99 32.28
C GLU A 197 -7.63 10.71 31.58
N ASP A 198 -8.49 11.73 31.49
CA ASP A 198 -9.76 11.72 30.77
C ASP A 198 -9.59 11.74 29.23
N ASP A 199 -8.56 12.41 28.71
CA ASP A 199 -8.25 12.40 27.26
C ASP A 199 -7.68 11.04 26.82
N ILE A 200 -6.87 10.41 27.68
CA ILE A 200 -6.39 9.04 27.46
C ILE A 200 -7.56 8.07 27.55
N ALA A 201 -8.45 8.22 28.52
CA ALA A 201 -9.63 7.37 28.67
C ALA A 201 -10.58 7.49 27.47
N THR A 202 -10.85 8.71 27.01
CA THR A 202 -11.66 8.98 25.81
C THR A 202 -11.02 8.37 24.58
N ARG A 203 -9.72 8.58 24.35
CA ARG A 203 -9.01 8.00 23.21
C ARG A 203 -8.95 6.47 23.26
N ARG A 204 -8.84 5.90 24.46
CA ARG A 204 -8.84 4.44 24.67
C ARG A 204 -10.23 3.84 24.45
N ALA A 205 -11.29 4.57 24.82
CA ALA A 205 -12.67 4.20 24.59
C ALA A 205 -13.08 4.34 23.11
N GLU A 206 -12.66 5.40 22.43
CA GLU A 206 -12.84 5.57 20.97
C GLU A 206 -12.05 4.52 20.18
N PHE A 207 -10.81 4.24 20.58
CA PHE A 207 -10.02 3.17 20.01
C PHE A 207 -10.70 1.82 20.21
N ALA A 208 -11.17 1.50 21.42
CA ALA A 208 -11.91 0.26 21.70
C ALA A 208 -13.25 0.17 20.94
N ALA A 209 -14.01 1.27 20.83
CA ALA A 209 -15.28 1.32 20.11
C ALA A 209 -15.13 1.16 18.60
N ASN A 210 -13.98 1.56 18.04
CA ASN A 210 -13.64 1.38 16.63
C ASN A 210 -12.84 0.08 16.36
N GLY A 211 -12.92 -0.91 17.26
CA GLY A 211 -12.25 -2.21 17.11
C GLY A 211 -10.83 -2.27 17.70
N GLY A 212 -10.60 -1.59 18.82
CA GLY A 212 -9.27 -1.34 19.38
C GLY A 212 -8.40 -2.58 19.53
N ALA A 213 -7.08 -2.41 19.33
CA ALA A 213 -5.95 -3.34 19.48
C ALA A 213 -6.11 -4.75 18.89
N ALA A 214 -7.17 -5.47 19.24
CA ALA A 214 -7.56 -6.77 18.71
C ALA A 214 -7.99 -6.73 17.24
N ASN A 215 -8.45 -5.58 16.71
CA ASN A 215 -8.80 -5.42 15.30
C ASN A 215 -8.11 -4.24 14.61
N GLY A 216 -7.33 -3.42 15.34
CA GLY A 216 -6.69 -2.22 14.82
C GLY A 216 -5.17 -2.33 14.63
N GLY A 217 -4.50 -3.20 15.39
CA GLY A 217 -3.05 -3.43 15.28
C GLY A 217 -2.68 -4.19 13.99
N GLY A 218 -3.45 -5.24 13.68
CA GLY A 218 -3.35 -5.97 12.41
C GLY A 218 -3.62 -5.06 11.22
N ASN A 219 -4.69 -4.26 11.27
CA ASN A 219 -5.04 -3.38 10.14
C ASN A 219 -3.95 -2.35 9.78
N PHE A 220 -3.21 -1.80 10.73
CA PHE A 220 -2.11 -0.88 10.40
C PHE A 220 -0.86 -1.63 9.93
N ALA A 221 -0.44 -2.67 10.66
CA ALA A 221 0.73 -3.46 10.30
C ALA A 221 0.55 -4.15 8.95
N ASP A 222 -0.61 -4.75 8.69
CA ASP A 222 -0.96 -5.43 7.45
C ASP A 222 -1.01 -4.45 6.28
N ARG A 223 -1.57 -3.24 6.48
CA ARG A 223 -1.53 -2.18 5.46
C ARG A 223 -0.11 -1.70 5.18
N ALA A 224 0.73 -1.60 6.20
CA ALA A 224 2.11 -1.17 6.04
C ALA A 224 2.94 -2.23 5.30
N MET A 225 2.79 -3.52 5.66
CA MET A 225 3.43 -4.64 4.97
C MET A 225 2.95 -4.77 3.52
N LEU A 226 1.65 -4.61 3.29
CA LEU A 226 1.09 -4.57 1.94
C LEU A 226 1.70 -3.43 1.11
N GLY A 227 1.92 -2.26 1.71
CA GLY A 227 2.62 -1.15 1.04
C GLY A 227 4.08 -1.47 0.71
N LEU A 228 4.78 -2.21 1.58
CA LEU A 228 6.16 -2.63 1.32
C LEU A 228 6.27 -3.57 0.12
N VAL A 229 5.41 -4.58 0.04
CA VAL A 229 5.44 -5.53 -1.09
C VAL A 229 5.02 -4.85 -2.39
N ILE A 230 3.98 -4.00 -2.38
CA ILE A 230 3.61 -3.23 -3.59
C ILE A 230 4.79 -2.39 -4.08
N ARG A 231 5.47 -1.68 -3.16
CA ARG A 231 6.65 -0.88 -3.50
C ARG A 231 7.80 -1.72 -4.05
N LEU A 232 8.07 -2.87 -3.45
CA LEU A 232 9.08 -3.82 -3.94
C LEU A 232 8.77 -4.26 -5.37
N LEU A 233 7.52 -4.63 -5.63
CA LEU A 233 7.10 -5.09 -6.94
C LEU A 233 7.11 -3.97 -7.98
N GLU A 234 6.71 -2.75 -7.62
CA GLU A 234 6.83 -1.54 -8.46
C GLU A 234 8.28 -1.25 -8.85
N ASP A 235 9.22 -1.35 -7.90
CA ASP A 235 10.64 -1.19 -8.17
C ASP A 235 11.16 -2.23 -9.17
N LYS A 236 10.71 -3.48 -9.03
CA LYS A 236 11.06 -4.58 -9.95
C LYS A 236 10.45 -4.42 -11.34
N THR A 237 9.21 -3.93 -11.43
CA THR A 237 8.53 -3.75 -12.73
C THR A 237 8.88 -2.43 -13.41
N GLY A 238 9.43 -1.47 -12.67
CA GLY A 238 9.58 -0.09 -13.13
C GLY A 238 8.25 0.66 -13.25
N GLU A 239 7.15 0.10 -12.73
CA GLU A 239 5.84 0.76 -12.74
C GLU A 239 5.78 1.85 -11.66
N VAL A 240 5.37 3.06 -12.06
CA VAL A 240 5.08 4.15 -11.13
C VAL A 240 3.62 4.00 -10.67
N SER A 241 3.36 4.05 -9.35
CA SER A 241 2.00 4.23 -8.81
C SER A 241 1.82 5.63 -8.24
N ALA A 242 0.59 6.10 -8.36
CA ALA A 242 0.08 7.28 -7.69
C ALA A 242 0.21 7.26 -6.17
N ASN A 243 0.20 6.07 -5.57
CA ASN A 243 0.28 5.93 -4.12
C ASN A 243 1.71 5.99 -3.59
N ASN A 244 2.69 6.19 -4.46
CA ASN A 244 4.12 6.26 -4.14
C ASN A 244 4.63 7.69 -4.35
N PRO A 245 4.72 8.53 -3.29
CA PRO A 245 5.12 9.93 -3.40
C PRO A 245 6.51 10.12 -4.03
N ARG A 246 7.41 9.17 -3.83
CA ARG A 246 8.76 9.22 -4.42
C ARG A 246 8.72 8.96 -5.92
N ALA A 247 7.97 7.94 -6.34
CA ALA A 247 7.83 7.62 -7.75
C ALA A 247 7.07 8.74 -8.51
N LEU A 248 6.09 9.39 -7.87
CA LEU A 248 5.44 10.58 -8.41
C LEU A 248 6.40 11.77 -8.56
N PHE A 249 7.27 12.00 -7.57
CA PHE A 249 8.30 13.02 -7.68
C PHE A 249 9.25 12.74 -8.84
N ASP A 250 9.73 11.49 -8.96
CA ASP A 250 10.62 11.08 -10.04
C ASP A 250 9.96 11.21 -11.41
N LEU A 251 8.66 10.89 -11.52
CA LEU A 251 7.85 11.10 -12.73
C LEU A 251 7.80 12.58 -13.11
N VAL A 252 7.44 13.45 -12.15
CA VAL A 252 7.34 14.91 -12.38
C VAL A 252 8.68 15.50 -12.77
N ALA A 253 9.73 15.19 -12.02
CA ALA A 253 11.09 15.63 -12.31
C ALA A 253 11.52 15.21 -13.71
N LYS A 254 11.31 13.94 -14.06
CA LYS A 254 11.61 13.43 -15.40
C LYS A 254 10.85 14.21 -16.48
N THR A 255 9.54 14.36 -16.36
CA THR A 255 8.74 15.11 -17.34
C THR A 255 9.22 16.55 -17.51
N VAL A 256 9.50 17.26 -16.41
CA VAL A 256 10.01 18.64 -16.47
C VAL A 256 11.37 18.66 -17.16
N THR A 257 12.30 17.76 -16.80
CA THR A 257 13.64 17.70 -17.38
C THR A 257 13.60 17.37 -18.88
N GLU A 258 12.71 16.47 -19.32
CA GLU A 258 12.57 16.07 -20.72
C GLU A 258 11.98 17.19 -21.60
N GLU A 259 11.00 17.93 -21.07
CA GLU A 259 10.30 18.99 -21.83
C GLU A 259 11.07 20.32 -21.82
N THR A 260 11.85 20.60 -20.77
CA THR A 260 12.54 21.90 -20.62
C THR A 260 14.05 21.83 -20.80
N GLY A 261 14.65 20.65 -20.71
CA GLY A 261 16.11 20.47 -20.68
C GLY A 261 16.77 20.88 -19.36
N LEU A 262 15.98 21.30 -18.35
CA LEU A 262 16.48 21.57 -17.00
C LEU A 262 17.05 20.31 -16.36
N THR A 263 18.10 20.48 -15.56
CA THR A 263 18.58 19.42 -14.68
C THR A 263 17.79 19.39 -13.38
N LEU A 264 17.75 18.23 -12.72
CA LEU A 264 17.14 18.10 -11.40
C LEU A 264 17.79 19.05 -10.38
N GLU A 265 19.10 19.28 -10.49
CA GLU A 265 19.85 20.17 -9.62
C GLU A 265 19.41 21.63 -9.77
N GLU A 266 19.20 22.10 -11.01
CA GLU A 266 18.69 23.45 -11.28
C GLU A 266 17.25 23.64 -10.77
N ILE A 267 16.42 22.61 -10.91
CA ILE A 267 15.06 22.61 -10.38
C ILE A 267 15.09 22.67 -8.85
N GLN A 268 15.90 21.83 -8.20
CA GLN A 268 16.02 21.79 -6.74
C GLN A 268 16.59 23.09 -6.17
N ALA A 269 17.59 23.69 -6.83
CA ALA A 269 18.19 24.94 -6.38
C ALA A 269 17.15 26.08 -6.36
N GLN A 270 16.39 26.25 -7.44
CA GLN A 270 15.43 27.35 -7.55
C GLN A 270 14.16 27.12 -6.69
N THR A 271 13.73 25.87 -6.55
CA THR A 271 12.61 25.53 -5.64
C THR A 271 12.99 25.66 -4.16
N ALA A 272 14.27 25.44 -3.80
CA ALA A 272 14.77 25.71 -2.45
C ALA A 272 14.74 27.21 -2.09
N ASP A 273 14.85 28.08 -3.10
CA ASP A 273 14.68 29.53 -2.96
C ASP A 273 13.20 29.97 -2.88
N GLY A 274 12.26 29.01 -2.87
CA GLY A 274 10.83 29.24 -2.69
C GLY A 274 10.04 29.43 -3.99
N ALA A 275 10.67 29.28 -5.16
CA ALA A 275 9.98 29.32 -6.44
C ALA A 275 9.12 28.07 -6.65
N THR A 276 7.97 28.25 -7.29
CA THR A 276 7.14 27.15 -7.78
C THR A 276 7.77 26.51 -9.03
N LEU A 277 7.41 25.26 -9.33
CA LEU A 277 7.89 24.59 -10.54
C LEU A 277 7.48 25.36 -11.81
N ALA A 278 6.28 25.95 -11.85
CA ALA A 278 5.86 26.81 -12.96
C ALA A 278 6.80 28.03 -13.12
N GLU A 279 7.11 28.74 -12.04
CA GLU A 279 8.04 29.88 -12.07
C GLU A 279 9.45 29.46 -12.53
N VAL A 280 9.93 28.30 -12.08
CA VAL A 280 11.23 27.76 -12.51
C VAL A 280 11.22 27.44 -14.01
N ILE A 281 10.15 26.81 -14.51
CA ILE A 281 10.00 26.49 -15.94
C ILE A 281 9.99 27.80 -16.77
N GLU A 282 9.20 28.80 -16.38
CA GLU A 282 9.13 30.09 -17.09
C GLU A 282 10.44 30.86 -17.07
N ALA A 283 11.11 30.91 -15.90
CA ALA A 283 12.39 31.60 -15.73
C ALA A 283 13.49 31.04 -16.65
N ASN A 284 13.37 29.76 -17.02
CA ASN A 284 14.30 29.07 -17.90
C ASN A 284 13.78 28.91 -19.34
N GLY A 285 12.71 29.65 -19.70
CA GLY A 285 12.17 29.71 -21.06
C GLY A 285 11.37 28.49 -21.49
N GLY A 286 10.94 27.64 -20.55
CA GLY A 286 10.08 26.49 -20.81
C GLY A 286 8.60 26.87 -20.94
N ASP A 287 7.83 26.01 -21.59
CA ASP A 287 6.38 26.16 -21.76
C ASP A 287 5.63 25.42 -20.65
N VAL A 288 5.13 26.17 -19.66
CA VAL A 288 4.36 25.61 -18.52
C VAL A 288 3.12 24.87 -18.97
N THR A 289 2.45 25.31 -20.04
CA THR A 289 1.25 24.65 -20.54
C THR A 289 1.60 23.30 -21.17
N ALA A 290 2.67 23.25 -21.96
CA ALA A 290 3.15 22.00 -22.53
C ALA A 290 3.57 20.99 -21.43
N VAL A 291 4.31 21.44 -20.41
CA VAL A 291 4.67 20.59 -19.27
C VAL A 291 3.44 20.12 -18.51
N ARG A 292 2.48 21.01 -18.26
CA ARG A 292 1.21 20.67 -17.60
C ARG A 292 0.48 19.57 -18.36
N ASP A 293 0.28 19.72 -19.67
CA ASP A 293 -0.43 18.75 -20.49
C ASP A 293 0.26 17.37 -20.47
N LYS A 294 1.60 17.36 -20.45
CA LYS A 294 2.40 16.13 -20.31
C LYS A 294 2.25 15.48 -18.95
N LEU A 295 2.23 16.28 -17.88
CA LEU A 295 1.99 15.77 -16.53
C LEU A 295 0.58 15.20 -16.39
N VAL A 296 -0.45 15.87 -16.92
CA VAL A 296 -1.82 15.36 -16.93
C VAL A 296 -1.90 14.02 -17.66
N GLN A 297 -1.25 13.91 -18.82
CA GLN A 297 -1.14 12.65 -19.55
C GLN A 297 -0.43 11.58 -18.71
N ALA A 298 0.74 11.89 -18.16
CA ALA A 298 1.54 10.96 -17.38
C ALA A 298 0.78 10.45 -16.13
N PHE A 299 0.05 11.32 -15.43
CA PHE A 299 -0.79 10.92 -14.30
C PHE A 299 -2.01 10.09 -14.70
N SER A 300 -2.60 10.39 -15.86
CA SER A 300 -3.74 9.63 -16.39
C SER A 300 -3.34 8.22 -16.82
N ASP A 301 -2.08 8.03 -17.23
CA ASP A 301 -1.52 6.74 -17.62
C ASP A 301 -1.10 5.87 -16.41
N LEU A 302 -1.18 6.39 -15.18
CA LEU A 302 -0.85 5.62 -13.98
C LEU A 302 -1.89 4.51 -13.72
N PRO A 303 -1.44 3.31 -13.31
CA PRO A 303 -2.33 2.14 -13.14
C PRO A 303 -3.44 2.34 -12.10
N ASP A 304 -3.27 3.23 -11.14
CA ASP A 304 -4.25 3.53 -10.07
C ASP A 304 -4.96 4.89 -10.27
N ALA A 305 -4.99 5.43 -11.49
CA ALA A 305 -5.50 6.77 -11.79
C ALA A 305 -7.02 6.95 -11.72
N ALA A 306 -7.80 5.87 -11.56
CA ALA A 306 -9.25 5.92 -11.64
C ALA A 306 -9.93 6.88 -10.64
N ASN A 307 -9.28 7.19 -9.51
CA ASN A 307 -9.79 8.09 -8.48
C ASN A 307 -9.02 9.42 -8.41
N MET A 308 -8.13 9.69 -9.37
CA MET A 308 -7.29 10.87 -9.37
C MET A 308 -7.84 11.95 -10.29
N ASP A 309 -7.82 13.19 -9.80
CA ASP A 309 -7.93 14.35 -10.66
C ASP A 309 -6.52 14.70 -11.17
N ALA A 310 -6.19 14.16 -12.36
CA ALA A 310 -4.89 14.34 -12.98
C ALA A 310 -4.59 15.82 -13.28
N GLU A 311 -5.61 16.62 -13.61
CA GLU A 311 -5.47 18.05 -13.83
C GLU A 311 -5.14 18.78 -12.55
N ALA A 312 -5.93 18.58 -11.49
CA ALA A 312 -5.66 19.19 -10.18
C ALA A 312 -4.31 18.74 -9.59
N MET A 313 -3.90 17.50 -9.86
CA MET A 313 -2.59 17.00 -9.44
C MET A 313 -1.45 17.70 -10.20
N ALA A 314 -1.54 17.83 -11.52
CA ALA A 314 -0.57 18.59 -12.32
C ALA A 314 -0.50 20.06 -11.87
N ASP A 315 -1.63 20.70 -11.64
CA ASP A 315 -1.69 22.08 -11.15
C ASP A 315 -1.05 22.23 -9.77
N ARG A 316 -1.30 21.28 -8.87
CA ARG A 316 -0.68 21.26 -7.55
C ARG A 316 0.84 21.08 -7.63
N TRP A 317 1.32 20.17 -8.47
CA TRP A 317 2.75 19.94 -8.66
C TRP A 317 3.44 21.16 -9.25
N LEU A 318 2.83 21.80 -10.24
CA LEU A 318 3.38 22.99 -10.87
C LEU A 318 3.29 24.25 -9.97
N GLY A 319 2.50 24.21 -8.91
CA GLY A 319 2.22 25.39 -8.07
C GLY A 319 1.23 26.37 -8.71
N LEU A 320 0.41 25.88 -9.65
CA LEU A 320 -0.63 26.64 -10.35
C LEU A 320 -1.96 26.66 -9.59
N ALA A 321 -2.12 25.82 -8.56
CA ALA A 321 -3.32 25.80 -7.75
C ALA A 321 -3.42 27.07 -6.90
N ASP A 322 -4.45 27.88 -7.14
CA ASP A 322 -4.77 29.07 -6.35
C ASP A 322 -4.99 28.70 -4.87
N ASN A 323 -3.97 28.96 -4.04
CA ASN A 323 -4.06 29.11 -2.59
C ASN A 323 -4.54 27.86 -1.81
N LEU A 324 -3.61 26.97 -1.43
CA LEU A 324 -3.84 26.01 -0.35
C LEU A 324 -3.30 26.55 0.99
N PRO A 325 -3.99 26.27 2.11
CA PRO A 325 -3.50 26.62 3.44
C PRO A 325 -2.15 25.95 3.67
N GLN A 326 -1.17 26.78 4.04
CA GLN A 326 0.16 26.33 4.48
C GLN A 326 0.01 25.34 5.65
N PRO A 327 0.89 24.32 5.75
CA PRO A 327 0.86 23.34 6.84
C PRO A 327 0.94 23.98 8.23
#